data_AF-A0A1X7H8N9-F1
#
_entry.id   AF-A0A1X7H8N9-F1
#
_cell.length_a   1.000
_cell.length_b   1.000
_cell.length_c   1.000
_cell.angle_alpha   90.00
_cell.angle_beta   90.00
_cell.angle_gamma   90.00
#
_symmetry.space_group_name_H-M   'P 1'
#
loop_
_entity.id
_entity.type
_entity.pdbx_description
1 polymer ?
#
loop_
_entity_poly.entity_id
_entity_poly.type
_entity_poly.pdbx_seq_one_letter_code
_entity_poly.pdbx_strand_id
1 'polypeptide(L)'
;MDWPDSVYDKVGNILISRLAGADVRLVRAGFGIGFKESWEQALREVEESGGRPYPIPAGASDHPLGGLGFAGWAYEVVEQERELGVFFDTVVVCSVTGSTQAGMVAGFAALEEAGGRPRRVIGIDASAKPAETREQIARIAHRTGRLIGVESELAVDDIELDERYHAGIYGVPDEATLEAMRLAARTEGMVTDPVYEGKSMAGLVDLVARGEIDTASTVLYAHLGGQPALNAYSAVI
;
A
#
# COMPACT_ATOMS: atom_id res chain seq x y z
N MET A 1 6.67 -14.53 -10.99
CA MET A 1 5.22 -14.81 -11.11
C MET A 1 5.02 -15.26 -12.53
N ASP A 2 4.40 -16.41 -12.72
CA ASP A 2 4.17 -16.97 -14.06
C ASP A 2 2.89 -16.31 -14.62
N TRP A 3 3.04 -15.07 -15.10
CA TRP A 3 1.97 -14.33 -15.78
C TRP A 3 2.10 -14.55 -17.30
N PRO A 4 1.00 -14.84 -18.04
CA PRO A 4 1.08 -15.28 -19.43
C PRO A 4 1.44 -14.16 -20.43
N ASP A 5 1.34 -12.89 -20.06
CA ASP A 5 1.66 -11.79 -20.99
C ASP A 5 3.15 -11.74 -21.32
N SER A 6 3.49 -11.96 -22.59
CA SER A 6 4.88 -11.95 -23.10
C SER A 6 5.64 -10.61 -22.95
N VAL A 7 4.91 -9.57 -22.56
CA VAL A 7 5.38 -8.20 -22.32
C VAL A 7 5.59 -7.88 -20.84
N TYR A 8 5.24 -8.79 -19.91
CA TYR A 8 5.19 -8.53 -18.47
C TYR A 8 6.49 -7.93 -17.90
N ASP A 9 7.65 -8.35 -18.41
CA ASP A 9 8.99 -7.89 -18.00
C ASP A 9 9.57 -6.77 -18.88
N LYS A 10 8.77 -6.18 -19.78
CA LYS A 10 9.18 -5.23 -20.83
C LYS A 10 8.39 -3.93 -20.87
N VAL A 11 7.20 -3.87 -20.28
CA VAL A 11 6.33 -2.68 -20.30
C VAL A 11 6.03 -2.16 -18.89
N GLY A 12 5.40 -0.98 -18.80
CA GLY A 12 5.01 -0.39 -17.52
C GLY A 12 6.21 0.00 -16.66
N ASN A 13 6.14 -0.31 -15.36
CA ASN A 13 7.12 0.16 -14.37
C ASN A 13 8.57 -0.21 -14.72
N ILE A 14 8.84 -1.45 -15.13
CA ILE A 14 10.21 -1.90 -15.43
C ILE A 14 10.80 -1.19 -16.64
N LEU A 15 9.95 -0.82 -17.62
CA LEU A 15 10.38 -0.02 -18.77
C LEU A 15 10.81 1.37 -18.32
N ILE A 16 10.05 2.00 -17.42
CA ILE A 16 10.36 3.32 -16.86
C ILE A 16 11.68 3.26 -16.08
N SER A 17 11.93 2.21 -15.30
CA SER A 17 13.21 2.04 -14.59
C SER A 17 14.40 1.96 -15.54
N ARG A 18 14.28 1.19 -16.64
CA ARG A 18 15.33 1.12 -17.67
C ARG A 18 15.52 2.48 -18.36
N LEU A 19 14.42 3.18 -18.68
CA LEU A 19 14.45 4.50 -19.30
C LEU A 19 15.14 5.54 -18.41
N ALA A 20 14.93 5.47 -17.10
CA ALA A 20 15.57 6.34 -16.11
C ALA A 20 17.05 6.02 -15.87
N GLY A 21 17.60 5.00 -16.52
CA GLY A 21 19.02 4.63 -16.42
C GLY A 21 19.37 3.75 -15.21
N ALA A 22 18.38 3.10 -14.58
CA ALA A 22 18.65 2.14 -13.51
C ALA A 22 19.30 0.86 -14.05
N ASP A 23 20.22 0.27 -13.27
CA ASP A 23 20.72 -1.09 -13.49
C ASP A 23 19.65 -2.11 -13.06
N VAL A 24 18.80 -2.52 -14.02
CA VAL A 24 17.66 -3.40 -13.78
C VAL A 24 18.07 -4.87 -13.88
N ARG A 25 18.06 -5.57 -12.74
CA ARG A 25 18.45 -6.98 -12.62
C ARG A 25 17.24 -7.88 -12.41
N LEU A 26 16.95 -8.73 -13.39
CA LEU A 26 15.88 -9.72 -13.29
C LEU A 26 16.37 -10.99 -12.60
N VAL A 27 15.82 -11.29 -11.42
CA VAL A 27 16.13 -12.49 -10.65
C VAL A 27 14.88 -13.36 -10.54
N ARG A 28 15.01 -14.66 -10.80
CA ARG A 28 13.94 -15.63 -10.56
C ARG A 28 13.93 -15.99 -9.08
N ALA A 29 13.04 -15.35 -8.31
CA ALA A 29 12.82 -15.63 -6.90
C ALA A 29 11.32 -15.63 -6.57
N GLY A 30 10.93 -16.35 -5.51
CA GLY A 30 9.56 -16.33 -4.99
C GLY A 30 9.16 -14.96 -4.40
N PHE A 31 7.86 -14.73 -4.25
CA PHE A 31 7.35 -13.53 -3.56
C PHE A 31 7.61 -13.62 -2.05
N GLY A 32 7.96 -12.49 -1.45
CA GLY A 32 8.22 -12.34 -0.02
C GLY A 32 8.47 -10.87 0.31
N ILE A 33 7.96 -10.43 1.46
CA ILE A 33 8.01 -9.03 1.92
C ILE A 33 9.29 -8.68 2.70
N GLY A 34 10.12 -9.68 3.03
CA GLY A 34 11.41 -9.52 3.71
C GLY A 34 12.61 -9.41 2.78
N PHE A 35 13.81 -9.34 3.37
CA PHE A 35 15.09 -9.29 2.66
C PHE A 35 15.39 -10.62 1.93
N LYS A 36 16.08 -10.53 0.78
CA LYS A 36 16.43 -11.68 -0.07
C LYS A 36 17.94 -11.73 -0.30
N GLU A 37 18.50 -12.89 -0.61
CA GLU A 37 19.94 -13.04 -0.91
C GLU A 37 20.40 -12.12 -2.06
N SER A 38 19.56 -11.95 -3.10
CA SER A 38 19.84 -11.05 -4.23
C SER A 38 19.97 -9.58 -3.81
N TRP A 39 19.32 -9.18 -2.71
CA TRP A 39 19.45 -7.84 -2.14
C TRP A 39 20.84 -7.63 -1.56
N GLU A 40 21.30 -8.56 -0.72
CA GLU A 40 22.63 -8.49 -0.11
C GLU A 40 23.74 -8.54 -1.16
N GLN A 41 23.57 -9.36 -2.20
CA GLN A 41 24.49 -9.42 -3.31
C GLN A 41 24.59 -8.08 -4.05
N ALA A 42 23.46 -7.44 -4.34
CA ALA A 42 23.46 -6.14 -5.01
C ALA A 42 24.18 -5.06 -4.18
N LEU A 43 24.03 -5.08 -2.85
CA LEU A 43 24.76 -4.17 -1.96
C LEU A 43 26.27 -4.42 -2.01
N ARG A 44 26.70 -5.68 -1.90
CA ARG A 44 28.13 -6.06 -1.97
C ARG A 44 28.76 -5.64 -3.28
N GLU A 45 28.08 -5.86 -4.41
CA GLU A 45 28.63 -5.48 -5.72
C GLU A 45 28.83 -3.96 -5.86
N VAL A 46 27.96 -3.14 -5.27
CA VAL A 46 28.17 -1.68 -5.22
C VAL A 46 29.41 -1.35 -4.40
N GLU A 47 29.59 -1.97 -3.23
CA GLU A 47 30.77 -1.77 -2.38
C GLU A 47 32.06 -2.22 -3.07
N GLU A 48 32.06 -3.39 -3.69
CA GLU A 48 33.21 -3.95 -4.43
C GLU A 48 33.61 -3.10 -5.63
N SER A 49 32.65 -2.41 -6.26
CA SER A 49 32.91 -1.44 -7.33
C SER A 49 33.40 -0.06 -6.85
N GLY A 50 33.58 0.12 -5.53
CA GLY A 50 34.04 1.36 -4.90
C GLY A 50 32.90 2.35 -4.58
N GLY A 51 31.65 1.93 -4.72
CA GLY A 51 30.47 2.72 -4.37
C GLY A 51 30.09 2.62 -2.88
N ARG A 52 29.07 3.39 -2.49
CA ARG A 52 28.47 3.34 -1.15
C ARG A 52 26.95 3.18 -1.30
N PRO A 53 26.39 1.97 -1.14
CA PRO A 53 24.97 1.75 -1.36
C PRO A 53 24.13 2.37 -0.25
N TYR A 54 22.91 2.82 -0.59
CA TYR A 54 21.88 3.19 0.38
C TYR A 54 20.74 2.16 0.33
N PRO A 55 20.58 1.33 1.38
CA PRO A 55 19.64 0.21 1.35
C PRO A 55 18.18 0.67 1.54
N ILE A 56 17.39 0.56 0.47
CA ILE A 56 15.93 0.77 0.48
C ILE A 56 15.20 -0.58 0.35
N PRO A 57 14.54 -1.09 1.42
CA PRO A 57 13.83 -2.37 1.39
C PRO A 57 12.57 -2.32 0.52
N ALA A 58 11.93 -3.48 0.31
CA ALA A 58 10.67 -3.59 -0.43
C ALA A 58 9.61 -2.61 0.11
N GLY A 59 9.06 -1.78 -0.79
CA GLY A 59 8.08 -0.74 -0.46
C GLY A 59 8.58 0.34 0.51
N ALA A 60 9.90 0.43 0.74
CA ALA A 60 10.53 1.23 1.80
C ALA A 60 9.99 0.92 3.22
N SER A 61 9.27 -0.18 3.41
CA SER A 61 8.44 -0.35 4.59
C SER A 61 9.22 -0.73 5.84
N ASP A 62 10.09 -1.74 5.75
CA ASP A 62 10.95 -2.11 6.86
C ASP A 62 12.23 -1.26 6.94
N HIS A 63 12.08 0.03 6.68
CA HIS A 63 13.11 1.04 6.90
C HIS A 63 12.79 1.81 8.19
N PRO A 64 13.79 2.25 9.00
CA PRO A 64 13.53 3.01 10.22
C PRO A 64 12.66 4.27 10.02
N LEU A 65 12.73 4.86 8.83
CA LEU A 65 11.95 6.05 8.44
C LEU A 65 10.70 5.74 7.61
N GLY A 66 10.43 4.46 7.32
CA GLY A 66 9.48 4.04 6.28
C GLY A 66 8.04 4.48 6.51
N GLY A 67 7.61 4.62 7.76
CA GLY A 67 6.24 5.06 8.11
C GLY A 67 6.08 6.58 8.25
N LEU A 68 7.18 7.36 8.30
CA LEU A 68 7.09 8.79 8.58
C LEU A 68 6.37 9.58 7.50
N GLY A 69 6.46 9.15 6.23
CA GLY A 69 5.78 9.81 5.12
C GLY A 69 4.27 9.84 5.31
N PHE A 70 3.66 8.68 5.58
CA PHE A 70 2.21 8.59 5.78
C PHE A 70 1.75 9.02 7.18
N ALA A 71 2.65 9.05 8.16
CA ALA A 71 2.38 9.76 9.42
C ALA A 71 2.22 11.27 9.18
N GLY A 72 3.08 11.87 8.35
CA GLY A 72 2.93 13.26 7.90
C GLY A 72 1.67 13.48 7.07
N TRP A 73 1.32 12.53 6.19
CA TRP A 73 0.08 12.59 5.40
C TRP A 73 -1.18 12.70 6.26
N ALA A 74 -1.22 12.09 7.45
CA ALA A 74 -2.36 12.24 8.36
C ALA A 74 -2.59 13.71 8.78
N TYR A 75 -1.52 14.49 8.97
CA TYR A 75 -1.61 15.92 9.25
C TYR A 75 -2.05 16.72 8.02
N GLU A 76 -1.57 16.33 6.82
CA GLU A 76 -2.02 16.91 5.55
C GLU A 76 -3.54 16.74 5.37
N VAL A 77 -4.08 15.56 5.68
CA VAL A 77 -5.53 15.31 5.65
C VAL A 77 -6.29 16.26 6.59
N VAL A 78 -5.82 16.45 7.82
CA VAL A 78 -6.47 17.36 8.79
C VAL A 78 -6.43 18.81 8.30
N GLU A 79 -5.35 19.23 7.66
CA GLU A 79 -5.27 20.57 7.05
C GLU A 79 -6.30 20.72 5.93
N GLN A 80 -6.35 19.77 5.00
CA GLN A 80 -7.30 19.76 3.88
C GLN A 80 -8.76 19.68 4.34
N GLU A 81 -9.07 18.90 5.38
CA GLU A 81 -10.40 18.85 6.00
C GLU A 81 -10.87 20.22 6.48
N ARG A 82 -9.97 21.01 7.08
CA ARG A 82 -10.29 22.37 7.53
C ARG A 82 -10.56 23.32 6.38
N GLU A 83 -9.82 23.18 5.28
CA GLU A 83 -10.02 23.97 4.07
C GLU A 83 -11.33 23.63 3.35
N LEU A 84 -11.67 22.34 3.29
CA LEU A 84 -12.83 21.82 2.59
C LEU A 84 -14.12 21.85 3.43
N GLY A 85 -14.01 22.02 4.75
CA GLY A 85 -15.15 21.95 5.66
C GLY A 85 -15.76 20.56 5.75
N VAL A 86 -14.94 19.52 5.60
CA VAL A 86 -15.33 18.10 5.64
C VAL A 86 -14.53 17.36 6.71
N PHE A 87 -15.02 16.22 7.18
CA PHE A 87 -14.25 15.31 8.02
C PHE A 87 -14.37 13.90 7.47
N PHE A 88 -13.24 13.26 7.22
CA PHE A 88 -13.20 11.87 6.77
C PHE A 88 -13.08 10.96 8.00
N ASP A 89 -14.19 10.34 8.39
CA ASP A 89 -14.22 9.41 9.53
C ASP A 89 -13.61 8.03 9.19
N THR A 90 -13.58 7.69 7.91
CA THR A 90 -13.10 6.39 7.42
C THR A 90 -12.08 6.60 6.30
N VAL A 91 -10.93 5.93 6.40
CA VAL A 91 -9.91 5.86 5.34
C VAL A 91 -9.83 4.43 4.84
N VAL A 92 -9.83 4.24 3.51
CA VAL A 92 -9.60 2.93 2.88
C VAL A 92 -8.28 2.96 2.11
N VAL A 93 -7.42 1.98 2.34
CA VAL A 93 -6.07 1.93 1.76
C VAL A 93 -5.64 0.51 1.40
N CYS A 94 -4.95 0.33 0.27
CA CYS A 94 -4.32 -0.95 -0.08
C CYS A 94 -3.08 -1.23 0.79
N SER A 95 -2.91 -2.47 1.25
CA SER A 95 -1.81 -2.89 2.11
C SER A 95 -1.10 -4.16 1.62
N VAL A 96 0.24 -4.09 1.54
CA VAL A 96 1.13 -5.22 1.23
C VAL A 96 2.37 -5.20 2.12
N THR A 97 3.28 -4.25 1.92
CA THR A 97 4.51 -4.14 2.73
C THR A 97 4.31 -3.31 4.00
N GLY A 98 3.23 -2.52 4.06
CA GLY A 98 2.62 -2.08 5.32
C GLY A 98 2.95 -0.67 5.80
N SER A 99 4.05 -0.04 5.37
CA SER A 99 4.41 1.28 5.93
C SER A 99 3.44 2.42 5.61
N THR A 100 2.67 2.32 4.52
CA THR A 100 1.60 3.26 4.20
C THR A 100 0.53 3.26 5.29
N GLN A 101 -0.14 2.12 5.49
CA GLN A 101 -1.16 1.99 6.52
C GLN A 101 -0.58 2.22 7.93
N ALA A 102 0.62 1.72 8.20
CA ALA A 102 1.29 1.93 9.48
C ALA A 102 1.55 3.41 9.79
N GLY A 103 1.96 4.18 8.78
CA GLY A 103 2.12 5.63 8.89
C GLY A 103 0.79 6.33 9.16
N MET A 104 -0.27 5.95 8.44
CA MET A 104 -1.63 6.48 8.66
C MET A 104 -2.10 6.21 10.10
N VAL A 105 -1.98 4.96 10.57
CA VAL A 105 -2.34 4.57 11.95
C VAL A 105 -1.56 5.38 12.98
N ALA A 106 -0.23 5.47 12.84
CA ALA A 106 0.60 6.24 13.76
C ALA A 106 0.25 7.74 13.75
N GLY A 107 0.07 8.34 12.58
CA GLY A 107 -0.26 9.75 12.43
C GLY A 107 -1.63 10.10 13.01
N PHE A 108 -2.65 9.27 12.74
CA PHE A 108 -3.98 9.48 13.32
C PHE A 108 -4.02 9.23 14.83
N ALA A 109 -3.26 8.25 15.35
CA ALA A 109 -3.11 8.07 16.79
C ALA A 109 -2.49 9.30 17.47
N ALA A 110 -1.44 9.88 16.89
CA ALA A 110 -0.83 11.12 17.39
C ALA A 110 -1.82 12.30 17.39
N LEU A 111 -2.62 12.42 16.33
CA LEU A 111 -3.67 13.44 16.23
C LEU A 111 -4.79 13.22 17.27
N GLU A 112 -5.16 11.97 17.53
CA GLU A 112 -6.17 11.61 18.54
C GLU A 112 -5.68 11.90 19.96
N GLU A 113 -4.43 11.55 20.31
CA GLU A 113 -3.81 11.91 21.59
C GLU A 113 -3.73 13.43 21.80
N ALA A 114 -3.60 14.20 20.70
CA ALA A 114 -3.66 15.66 20.71
C ALA A 114 -5.09 16.23 20.80
N GLY A 115 -6.12 15.40 21.00
CA GLY A 115 -7.52 15.80 21.12
C GLY A 115 -8.30 15.84 19.79
N GLY A 116 -7.73 15.28 18.73
CA GLY A 116 -8.39 15.10 17.44
C GLY A 116 -9.51 14.07 17.50
N ARG A 117 -10.38 14.08 16.49
CA ARG A 117 -11.44 13.07 16.34
C ARG A 117 -10.85 11.74 15.88
N PRO A 118 -11.27 10.59 16.44
CA PRO A 118 -10.81 9.27 16.01
C PRO A 118 -11.24 9.00 14.56
N ARG A 119 -10.45 8.19 13.85
CA ARG A 119 -10.72 7.72 12.49
C ARG A 119 -10.55 6.22 12.41
N ARG A 120 -11.34 5.59 11.55
CA ARG A 120 -11.18 4.19 11.18
C ARG A 120 -10.26 4.09 9.96
N VAL A 121 -9.17 3.33 10.06
CA VAL A 121 -8.25 3.08 8.92
C VAL A 121 -8.39 1.63 8.49
N ILE A 122 -9.12 1.41 7.40
CA ILE A 122 -9.38 0.09 6.83
C ILE A 122 -8.29 -0.24 5.80
N GLY A 123 -7.38 -1.14 6.17
CA GLY A 123 -6.45 -1.75 5.22
C GLY A 123 -7.14 -2.84 4.41
N ILE A 124 -6.92 -2.87 3.10
CA ILE A 124 -7.31 -3.99 2.23
C ILE A 124 -6.04 -4.76 1.85
N ASP A 125 -5.94 -6.02 2.28
CA ASP A 125 -4.79 -6.85 1.93
C ASP A 125 -4.75 -7.14 0.43
N ALA A 126 -3.57 -6.94 -0.16
CA ALA A 126 -3.28 -7.36 -1.53
C ALA A 126 -2.10 -8.34 -1.58
N SER A 127 -1.55 -8.74 -0.43
CA SER A 127 -0.37 -9.62 -0.33
C SER A 127 -0.70 -11.11 -0.46
N ALA A 128 -1.94 -11.51 -0.17
CA ALA A 128 -2.36 -12.89 0.05
C ALA A 128 -1.62 -13.58 1.21
N LYS A 129 -1.12 -12.77 2.15
CA LYS A 129 -0.42 -13.18 3.37
C LYS A 129 -0.84 -12.29 4.55
N PRO A 130 -2.14 -12.28 4.89
CA PRO A 130 -2.71 -11.27 5.78
C PRO A 130 -2.09 -11.25 7.18
N ALA A 131 -1.74 -12.40 7.75
CA ALA A 131 -1.09 -12.47 9.07
C ALA A 131 0.28 -11.77 9.07
N GLU A 132 1.16 -12.11 8.12
CA GLU A 132 2.49 -11.51 7.98
C GLU A 132 2.39 -9.99 7.72
N THR A 133 1.43 -9.59 6.88
CA THR A 133 1.17 -8.18 6.55
C THR A 133 0.68 -7.40 7.78
N ARG A 134 -0.28 -7.95 8.55
CA ARG A 134 -0.82 -7.30 9.76
C ARG A 134 0.26 -7.13 10.83
N GLU A 135 1.04 -8.17 11.10
CA GLU A 135 2.16 -8.10 12.05
C GLU A 135 3.20 -7.06 11.63
N GLN A 136 3.53 -7.00 10.34
CA GLN A 136 4.47 -6.01 9.83
C GLN A 136 3.92 -4.58 9.94
N ILE A 137 2.64 -4.35 9.61
CA ILE A 137 1.99 -3.06 9.80
C ILE A 137 2.05 -2.63 11.26
N ALA A 138 1.66 -3.49 12.20
CA ALA A 138 1.67 -3.18 13.64
C ALA A 138 3.06 -2.80 14.13
N ARG A 139 4.09 -3.59 13.76
CA ARG A 139 5.48 -3.32 14.12
C ARG A 139 5.98 -1.98 13.57
N ILE A 140 5.63 -1.64 12.32
CA ILE A 140 6.01 -0.36 11.70
C ILE A 140 5.22 0.78 12.34
N ALA A 141 3.94 0.59 12.66
CA ALA A 141 3.06 1.60 13.26
C ALA A 141 3.58 1.95 14.65
N HIS A 142 3.88 0.93 15.47
CA HIS A 142 4.51 1.12 16.78
C HIS A 142 5.82 1.91 16.67
N ARG A 143 6.77 1.46 15.83
CA ARG A 143 8.06 2.15 15.64
C ARG A 143 7.87 3.60 15.19
N THR A 144 6.96 3.84 14.26
CA THR A 144 6.66 5.18 13.72
C THR A 144 6.02 6.06 14.77
N GLY A 145 5.04 5.54 15.51
CA GLY A 145 4.38 6.21 16.64
C GLY A 145 5.39 6.70 17.67
N ARG A 146 6.32 5.83 18.09
CA ARG A 146 7.40 6.22 19.03
C ARG A 146 8.29 7.33 18.49
N LEU A 147 8.57 7.36 17.18
CA LEU A 147 9.37 8.42 16.55
C LEU A 147 8.65 9.78 16.52
N ILE A 148 7.32 9.78 16.45
CA ILE A 148 6.50 11.00 16.38
C ILE A 148 5.86 11.39 17.72
N GLY A 149 6.15 10.64 18.79
CA GLY A 149 5.73 10.98 20.16
C GLY A 149 4.42 10.36 20.63
N VAL A 150 3.88 9.35 19.93
CA VAL A 150 2.72 8.58 20.40
C VAL A 150 3.09 7.85 21.70
N GLU A 151 2.31 8.09 22.76
CA GLU A 151 2.54 7.49 24.07
C GLU A 151 1.92 6.10 24.19
N SER A 152 0.75 5.90 23.58
CA SER A 152 0.05 4.63 23.52
C SER A 152 0.83 3.54 22.77
N GLU A 153 0.62 2.29 23.18
CA GLU A 153 1.18 1.14 22.48
C GLU A 153 0.26 0.77 21.31
N LEU A 154 0.71 1.03 20.08
CA LEU A 154 0.05 0.54 18.87
C LEU A 154 0.38 -0.94 18.68
N ALA A 155 -0.61 -1.80 18.87
CA ALA A 155 -0.53 -3.25 18.82
C ALA A 155 -1.19 -3.81 17.54
N VAL A 156 -1.12 -5.13 17.38
CA VAL A 156 -1.74 -5.85 16.24
C VAL A 156 -3.26 -5.66 16.22
N ASP A 157 -3.88 -5.55 17.39
CA ASP A 157 -5.33 -5.37 17.53
C ASP A 157 -5.82 -3.98 17.07
N ASP A 158 -4.92 -3.00 16.97
CA ASP A 158 -5.22 -1.67 16.42
C ASP A 158 -5.18 -1.66 14.88
N ILE A 159 -4.75 -2.75 14.26
CA ILE A 159 -4.61 -2.85 12.80
C ILE A 159 -5.81 -3.56 12.20
N GLU A 160 -6.72 -2.76 11.63
CA GLU A 160 -7.79 -3.27 10.76
C GLU A 160 -7.23 -3.61 9.38
N LEU A 161 -7.21 -4.90 9.04
CA LEU A 161 -6.79 -5.42 7.75
C LEU A 161 -7.81 -6.45 7.25
N ASP A 162 -8.46 -6.14 6.14
CA ASP A 162 -9.42 -7.02 5.48
C ASP A 162 -8.72 -7.94 4.50
N GLU A 163 -8.93 -9.25 4.65
CA GLU A 163 -8.29 -10.30 3.88
C GLU A 163 -9.17 -10.88 2.76
N ARG A 164 -10.38 -10.34 2.54
CA ARG A 164 -11.34 -10.92 1.58
C ARG A 164 -10.97 -10.68 0.11
N TYR A 165 -10.15 -9.67 -0.19
CA TYR A 165 -9.99 -9.14 -1.56
C TYR A 165 -8.61 -9.42 -2.19
N HIS A 166 -7.76 -10.20 -1.54
CA HIS A 166 -6.40 -10.46 -2.03
C HIS A 166 -6.34 -11.48 -3.20
N ALA A 167 -7.47 -12.09 -3.59
CA ALA A 167 -7.59 -13.06 -4.69
C ALA A 167 -6.74 -14.35 -4.55
N GLY A 168 -6.36 -14.72 -3.32
CA GLY A 168 -5.54 -15.91 -3.04
C GLY A 168 -4.05 -15.82 -3.45
N ILE A 169 -3.64 -14.80 -4.22
CA ILE A 169 -2.26 -14.67 -4.70
C ILE A 169 -1.89 -13.21 -5.00
N TYR A 170 -0.67 -12.82 -4.64
CA TYR A 170 -0.13 -11.50 -4.96
C TYR A 170 0.08 -11.33 -6.48
N GLY A 171 -0.34 -10.18 -7.00
CA GLY A 171 -0.13 -9.79 -8.41
C GLY A 171 -1.15 -10.33 -9.40
N VAL A 172 -2.08 -11.21 -9.01
CA VAL A 172 -3.15 -11.68 -9.92
C VAL A 172 -4.48 -11.06 -9.48
N PRO A 173 -5.22 -10.43 -10.40
CA PRO A 173 -6.59 -10.01 -10.13
C PRO A 173 -7.57 -11.18 -10.23
N ASP A 174 -8.68 -11.10 -9.49
CA ASP A 174 -9.89 -11.88 -9.72
C ASP A 174 -10.97 -11.04 -10.43
N GLU A 175 -12.14 -11.63 -10.69
CA GLU A 175 -13.21 -10.90 -11.37
C GLU A 175 -13.71 -9.70 -10.55
N ALA A 176 -13.77 -9.82 -9.21
CA ALA A 176 -14.16 -8.71 -8.34
C ALA A 176 -13.20 -7.51 -8.47
N THR A 177 -11.89 -7.79 -8.55
CA THR A 177 -10.86 -6.78 -8.83
C THR A 177 -11.12 -6.08 -10.17
N LEU A 178 -11.36 -6.85 -11.23
CA LEU A 178 -11.58 -6.31 -12.58
C LEU A 178 -12.90 -5.54 -12.69
N GLU A 179 -13.98 -6.00 -12.05
CA GLU A 179 -15.27 -5.31 -11.99
C GLU A 179 -15.14 -3.97 -11.26
N ALA A 180 -14.44 -3.94 -10.13
CA ALA A 180 -14.21 -2.72 -9.37
C ALA A 180 -13.36 -1.70 -10.15
N MET A 181 -12.32 -2.16 -10.86
CA MET A 181 -11.54 -1.32 -11.78
C MET A 181 -12.42 -0.71 -12.88
N ARG A 182 -13.27 -1.54 -13.52
CA ARG A 182 -14.18 -1.06 -14.57
C ARG A 182 -15.21 -0.08 -14.03
N LEU A 183 -15.71 -0.31 -12.82
CA LEU A 183 -16.66 0.60 -12.16
C LEU A 183 -16.02 1.97 -11.98
N ALA A 184 -14.90 2.05 -11.26
CA ALA A 184 -14.19 3.31 -10.99
C ALA A 184 -13.82 4.06 -12.28
N ALA A 185 -13.32 3.35 -13.30
CA ALA A 185 -12.96 3.94 -14.58
C ALA A 185 -14.18 4.49 -15.35
N ARG A 186 -15.33 3.80 -15.29
CA ARG A 186 -16.53 4.18 -16.05
C ARG A 186 -17.37 5.26 -15.38
N THR A 187 -17.33 5.35 -14.05
CA THR A 187 -18.12 6.35 -13.31
C THR A 187 -17.32 7.62 -13.03
N GLU A 188 -16.05 7.49 -12.66
CA GLU A 188 -15.23 8.62 -12.20
C GLU A 188 -14.06 8.95 -13.14
N GLY A 189 -13.82 8.15 -14.18
CA GLY A 189 -12.59 8.25 -14.98
C GLY A 189 -11.32 7.93 -14.18
N MET A 190 -11.47 7.36 -12.98
CA MET A 190 -10.35 7.03 -12.09
C MET A 190 -9.84 5.62 -12.39
N VAL A 191 -8.59 5.56 -12.85
CA VAL A 191 -7.95 4.32 -13.29
C VAL A 191 -7.16 3.70 -12.14
N THR A 192 -7.52 2.47 -11.77
CA THR A 192 -6.82 1.64 -10.77
C THR A 192 -6.12 0.45 -11.43
N ASP A 193 -5.14 -0.16 -10.75
CA ASP A 193 -4.35 -1.28 -11.27
C ASP A 193 -4.82 -2.66 -10.72
N PRO A 194 -4.51 -3.78 -11.40
CA PRO A 194 -5.00 -5.10 -11.00
C PRO A 194 -4.26 -5.74 -9.81
N VAL A 195 -3.16 -5.14 -9.34
CA VAL A 195 -2.35 -5.69 -8.25
C VAL A 195 -2.73 -5.09 -6.90
N TYR A 196 -2.95 -3.78 -6.86
CA TYR A 196 -3.17 -3.04 -5.63
C TYR A 196 -4.53 -2.36 -5.62
N GLU A 197 -4.67 -1.29 -6.40
CA GLU A 197 -5.75 -0.33 -6.25
C GLU A 197 -7.10 -0.90 -6.69
N GLY A 198 -7.11 -1.85 -7.63
CA GLY A 198 -8.29 -2.60 -8.01
C GLY A 198 -8.83 -3.44 -6.86
N LYS A 199 -7.95 -4.00 -6.02
CA LYS A 199 -8.32 -4.83 -4.86
C LYS A 199 -8.86 -3.98 -3.73
N SER A 200 -8.20 -2.85 -3.41
CA SER A 200 -8.74 -1.91 -2.43
C SER A 200 -10.02 -1.23 -2.89
N MET A 201 -10.18 -0.97 -4.19
CA MET A 201 -11.45 -0.50 -4.76
C MET A 201 -12.55 -1.55 -4.64
N ALA A 202 -12.25 -2.82 -4.94
CA ALA A 202 -13.21 -3.92 -4.73
C ALA A 202 -13.64 -4.01 -3.26
N GLY A 203 -12.69 -3.86 -2.34
CA GLY A 203 -12.95 -3.80 -0.90
C GLY A 203 -13.88 -2.65 -0.53
N LEU A 204 -13.58 -1.43 -0.98
CA LEU A 204 -14.44 -0.27 -0.73
C LEU A 204 -15.88 -0.49 -1.23
N VAL A 205 -16.03 -0.95 -2.47
CA VAL A 205 -17.35 -1.15 -3.10
C VAL A 205 -18.17 -2.18 -2.34
N ASP A 206 -17.58 -3.34 -2.00
CA ASP A 206 -18.29 -4.41 -1.28
C ASP A 206 -18.62 -4.00 0.16
N LEU A 207 -17.70 -3.36 0.88
CA LEU A 207 -17.93 -2.87 2.25
C LEU A 207 -19.10 -1.86 2.33
N VAL A 208 -19.20 -0.95 1.36
CA VAL A 208 -20.33 -0.02 1.25
C VAL A 208 -21.62 -0.77 0.88
N ALA A 209 -21.56 -1.68 -0.09
CA ALA A 209 -22.74 -2.44 -0.53
C ALA A 209 -23.34 -3.31 0.58
N ARG A 210 -22.49 -3.83 1.49
CA ARG A 210 -22.90 -4.61 2.66
C ARG A 210 -23.32 -3.77 3.87
N GLY A 211 -23.12 -2.45 3.82
CA GLY A 211 -23.35 -1.56 4.96
C GLY A 211 -22.36 -1.75 6.11
N GLU A 212 -21.18 -2.35 5.85
CA GLU A 212 -20.08 -2.46 6.82
C GLU A 212 -19.31 -1.13 6.98
N ILE A 213 -19.42 -0.26 5.97
CA ILE A 213 -19.20 1.17 6.08
C ILE A 213 -20.58 1.83 6.10
N ASP A 214 -20.83 2.67 7.10
CA ASP A 214 -22.13 3.32 7.27
C ASP A 214 -22.40 4.31 6.11
N THR A 215 -23.64 4.37 5.62
CA THR A 215 -24.04 5.30 4.55
C THR A 215 -23.90 6.79 4.93
N ALA A 216 -23.80 7.11 6.23
CA ALA A 216 -23.53 8.44 6.74
C ALA A 216 -22.02 8.75 6.87
N SER A 217 -21.14 7.75 6.71
CA SER A 217 -19.69 7.97 6.72
C SER A 217 -19.23 8.78 5.52
N THR A 218 -18.25 9.65 5.74
CA THR A 218 -17.49 10.30 4.68
C THR A 218 -16.16 9.56 4.52
N VAL A 219 -16.04 8.81 3.43
CA VAL A 219 -14.90 7.91 3.19
C VAL A 219 -13.83 8.60 2.34
N LEU A 220 -12.58 8.56 2.80
CA LEU A 220 -11.41 8.92 2.01
C LEU A 220 -10.75 7.66 1.44
N TYR A 221 -10.87 7.47 0.13
CA TYR A 221 -10.13 6.42 -0.58
C TYR A 221 -8.71 6.90 -0.91
N ALA A 222 -7.69 6.27 -0.32
CA ALA A 222 -6.29 6.62 -0.55
C ALA A 222 -5.78 5.93 -1.82
N HIS A 223 -5.89 6.61 -2.96
CA HIS A 223 -5.40 6.07 -4.23
C HIS A 223 -3.86 6.19 -4.34
N LEU A 224 -3.14 5.08 -4.18
CA LEU A 224 -1.67 5.09 -4.06
C LEU A 224 -0.91 5.03 -5.40
N GLY A 225 -1.63 4.92 -6.52
CA GLY A 225 -1.05 4.90 -7.87
C GLY A 225 -1.12 3.53 -8.55
N GLY A 226 0.03 3.00 -9.01
CA GLY A 226 0.13 1.67 -9.63
C GLY A 226 -0.25 1.56 -11.12
N GLN A 227 -0.91 2.57 -11.68
CA GLN A 227 -1.49 2.53 -13.04
C GLN A 227 -0.52 2.14 -14.16
N PRO A 228 0.78 2.53 -14.17
CA PRO A 228 1.69 2.11 -15.24
C PRO A 228 1.81 0.59 -15.38
N ALA A 229 1.52 -0.17 -14.31
CA ALA A 229 1.52 -1.64 -14.33
C ALA A 229 0.44 -2.22 -15.25
N LEU A 230 -0.66 -1.49 -15.53
CA LEU A 230 -1.77 -1.95 -16.37
C LEU A 230 -1.32 -2.52 -17.72
N ASN A 231 -0.29 -1.93 -18.33
CA ASN A 231 0.26 -2.37 -19.61
C ASN A 231 0.74 -3.83 -19.59
N ALA A 232 1.09 -4.36 -18.41
CA ALA A 232 1.55 -5.73 -18.22
C ALA A 232 0.41 -6.75 -18.03
N TYR A 233 -0.85 -6.29 -18.02
CA TYR A 233 -2.06 -7.09 -17.78
C TYR A 233 -3.04 -7.02 -18.95
N SER A 234 -2.54 -6.77 -20.17
CA SER A 234 -3.38 -6.59 -21.36
C SER A 234 -4.30 -7.77 -21.66
N ALA A 235 -3.97 -8.99 -21.19
CA ALA A 235 -4.79 -10.16 -21.41
C ALA A 235 -6.11 -10.19 -20.59
N VAL A 236 -6.23 -9.38 -19.54
CA VAL A 236 -7.36 -9.45 -18.58
C VAL A 236 -8.12 -8.14 -18.41
N ILE A 237 -7.70 -7.07 -19.09
CA ILE A 237 -8.30 -5.72 -19.00
C ILE A 237 -9.20 -5.46 -20.19
#